data_AF-A0A524G0C0-F1
#
_entry.id   AF-A0A524G0C0-F1
#
_cell.length_a   1.000
_cell.length_b   1.000
_cell.length_c   1.000
_cell.angle_alpha   90.00
_cell.angle_beta   90.00
_cell.angle_gamma   90.00
#
_symmetry.space_group_name_H-M   'P 1'
#
loop_
_entity.id
_entity.type
_entity.pdbx_description
1 polymer ?
#
loop_
_entity_poly.entity_id
_entity_poly.type
_entity_poly.pdbx_seq_one_letter_code
_entity_poly.pdbx_strand_id
1 'polypeptide(L)'
;MHTIGILLILFIIPIVNIIAILMWLIYVIIILGIIKRINLKLNNENLKKFRSYYILSFIIIIIGVIIIFILAISFIGAIMRADPRNANRLINAFSLSTSIIGGIIGIIVGILQYLTWKNLNLFFEQNRSMFPDYISAAAINGSKKLTNAMLLGLIGSIIGVFLGIVGFIIGIIVWILCIIGYFKLGNLRNLTISGTPISKSTVQPAPAPIEAPTTSITKKFCPNCGSPITGTEKYCSACGSEL
;
A
#
# COMPACT_ATOMS: atom_id res chain seq x y z
N MET A 1 7.08 41.28 -7.92
CA MET A 1 6.74 40.45 -6.74
C MET A 1 6.17 39.07 -7.12
N HIS A 2 5.27 38.96 -8.10
CA HIS A 2 4.71 37.66 -8.53
C HIS A 2 5.75 36.62 -9.00
N THR A 3 6.82 37.05 -9.65
CA THR A 3 7.93 36.16 -10.11
C THR A 3 8.70 35.52 -8.95
N ILE A 4 8.92 36.26 -7.86
CA ILE A 4 9.61 35.74 -6.66
C ILE A 4 8.76 34.67 -5.96
N GLY A 5 7.44 34.88 -5.88
CA GLY A 5 6.51 33.90 -5.31
C GLY A 5 6.48 32.58 -6.09
N ILE A 6 6.47 32.65 -7.43
CA ILE A 6 6.51 31.45 -8.28
C ILE A 6 7.84 30.69 -8.12
N LEU A 7 8.96 31.40 -8.07
CA LEU A 7 10.28 30.79 -7.86
C LEU A 7 10.39 30.09 -6.50
N LEU A 8 9.83 30.69 -5.44
CA LEU A 8 9.77 30.07 -4.11
C LEU A 8 8.98 28.76 -4.11
N ILE A 9 7.81 28.72 -4.76
CA ILE A 9 6.99 27.52 -4.88
C ILE A 9 7.73 26.41 -5.64
N LEU A 10 8.42 26.77 -6.74
CA LEU A 10 9.22 25.82 -7.52
C LEU A 10 10.39 25.23 -6.73
N PHE A 11 10.93 25.94 -5.74
CA PHE A 11 11.97 25.43 -4.84
C PHE A 11 11.44 24.52 -3.73
N ILE A 12 10.23 24.78 -3.22
CA ILE A 12 9.63 23.99 -2.12
C ILE A 12 9.20 22.60 -2.60
N ILE A 13 8.59 22.51 -3.78
CA ILE A 13 8.09 21.24 -4.35
C ILE A 13 9.15 20.12 -4.37
N PRO A 14 10.38 20.32 -4.91
CA PRO A 14 11.38 19.26 -4.94
C PRO A 14 11.84 18.84 -3.53
N ILE A 15 11.94 19.77 -2.58
CA ILE A 15 12.34 19.46 -1.20
C ILE A 15 11.29 18.55 -0.54
N VAL A 16 10.00 18.91 -0.66
CA VAL A 16 8.90 18.10 -0.13
C VAL A 16 8.89 16.71 -0.77
N ASN A 17 9.17 16.62 -2.07
CA ASN A 17 9.23 15.34 -2.77
C ASN A 17 10.39 14.46 -2.28
N ILE A 18 11.57 15.04 -2.03
CA ILE A 18 12.72 14.30 -1.47
C ILE A 18 12.37 13.72 -0.10
N ILE A 19 11.76 14.52 0.78
CA ILE A 19 11.34 14.06 2.11
C ILE A 19 10.32 12.93 1.99
N ALA A 20 9.32 13.07 1.10
CA ALA A 20 8.31 12.05 0.86
C ALA A 20 8.92 10.72 0.36
N ILE A 21 9.90 10.79 -0.56
CA ILE A 21 10.62 9.61 -1.07
C ILE A 21 11.39 8.91 0.06
N LEU A 22 12.08 9.67 0.92
CA LEU A 22 12.82 9.11 2.05
C LEU A 22 11.88 8.42 3.05
N MET A 23 10.77 9.07 3.42
CA MET A 23 9.76 8.47 4.29
C MET A 23 9.18 7.20 3.70
N TRP A 24 8.84 7.22 2.40
CA TRP A 24 8.34 6.06 1.69
C TRP A 24 9.36 4.91 1.70
N LEU A 25 10.64 5.19 1.45
CA LEU A 25 11.71 4.19 1.45
C LEU A 25 11.87 3.51 2.82
N ILE A 26 11.86 4.28 3.91
CA ILE A 26 11.90 3.74 5.28
C ILE A 26 10.71 2.80 5.52
N TYR A 27 9.51 3.24 5.17
CA TYR A 27 8.28 2.48 5.35
C TYR A 27 8.31 1.15 4.57
N VAL A 28 8.79 1.18 3.33
CA VAL A 28 8.96 0.01 2.47
C VAL A 28 9.91 -1.01 3.09
N ILE A 29 11.06 -0.57 3.60
CA ILE A 29 12.04 -1.47 4.24
C ILE A 29 11.41 -2.19 5.45
N ILE A 30 10.67 -1.45 6.29
CA ILE A 30 9.98 -2.00 7.46
C ILE A 30 8.96 -3.07 7.03
N ILE A 31 8.10 -2.75 6.05
CA ILE A 31 7.08 -3.69 5.55
C ILE A 31 7.72 -4.93 4.96
N LEU A 32 8.73 -4.79 4.11
CA LEU A 32 9.39 -5.94 3.48
C LEU A 32 10.05 -6.84 4.53
N GLY A 33 10.56 -6.28 5.63
CA GLY A 33 11.05 -7.02 6.78
C GLY A 33 9.97 -7.82 7.48
N ILE A 34 8.80 -7.21 7.71
CA ILE A 34 7.63 -7.88 8.31
C ILE A 34 7.14 -9.02 7.41
N ILE A 35 6.96 -8.76 6.11
CA ILE A 35 6.49 -9.75 5.14
C ILE A 35 7.48 -10.91 5.02
N LYS A 36 8.79 -10.65 5.08
CA LYS A 36 9.80 -11.71 5.13
C LYS A 36 9.58 -12.63 6.34
N ARG A 37 9.36 -12.07 7.53
CA ARG A 37 9.11 -12.85 8.75
C ARG A 37 7.81 -13.65 8.67
N ILE A 38 6.74 -13.05 8.15
CA ILE A 38 5.45 -13.74 7.95
C ILE A 38 5.63 -14.89 6.95
N ASN A 39 6.31 -14.64 5.83
CA ASN A 39 6.57 -15.64 4.82
C ASN A 39 7.41 -16.82 5.34
N LEU A 40 8.39 -16.57 6.21
CA LEU A 40 9.18 -17.63 6.84
C LEU A 40 8.33 -18.53 7.75
N LYS A 41 7.30 -17.97 8.40
CA LYS A 41 6.38 -18.73 9.27
C LYS A 41 5.31 -19.49 8.47
N LEU A 42 4.74 -18.85 7.46
CA LEU A 42 3.62 -19.41 6.68
C LEU A 42 4.08 -20.23 5.47
N ASN A 43 5.35 -20.10 5.06
CA ASN A 43 5.92 -20.71 3.85
C ASN A 43 5.02 -20.52 2.60
N ASN A 44 4.51 -19.30 2.39
CA ASN A 44 3.51 -19.03 1.35
C ASN A 44 4.14 -18.51 0.05
N GLU A 45 3.93 -19.20 -1.06
CA GLU A 45 4.54 -18.84 -2.35
C GLU A 45 4.17 -17.43 -2.83
N ASN A 46 2.93 -16.98 -2.60
CA ASN A 46 2.47 -15.66 -3.03
C ASN A 46 3.17 -14.53 -2.27
N LEU A 47 3.43 -14.68 -0.96
CA LEU A 47 4.19 -13.69 -0.19
C LEU A 47 5.66 -13.64 -0.63
N LYS A 48 6.26 -14.79 -0.98
CA LYS A 48 7.60 -14.85 -1.56
C LYS A 48 7.66 -14.10 -2.90
N LYS A 49 6.70 -14.34 -3.80
CA LYS A 49 6.58 -13.66 -5.10
C LYS A 49 6.32 -12.16 -4.93
N PHE A 50 5.39 -11.77 -4.06
CA PHE A 50 5.12 -10.36 -3.71
C PHE A 50 6.43 -9.64 -3.35
N ARG A 51 7.18 -10.18 -2.39
CA ARG A 51 8.42 -9.57 -1.91
C ARG A 51 9.47 -9.48 -3.03
N SER A 52 9.63 -10.56 -3.81
CA SER A 52 10.60 -10.61 -4.89
C SER A 52 10.32 -9.56 -5.96
N TYR A 53 9.08 -9.50 -6.46
CA TYR A 53 8.68 -8.54 -7.49
C TYR A 53 8.71 -7.11 -6.99
N TYR A 54 8.34 -6.86 -5.73
CA TYR A 54 8.44 -5.54 -5.13
C TYR A 54 9.90 -5.05 -5.10
N ILE A 55 10.82 -5.88 -4.59
CA ILE A 55 12.25 -5.55 -4.52
C ILE A 55 12.83 -5.33 -5.92
N LEU A 56 12.51 -6.22 -6.86
CA LEU A 56 12.99 -6.10 -8.24
C LEU A 56 12.48 -4.81 -8.91
N SER A 57 11.19 -4.49 -8.75
CA SER A 57 10.60 -3.24 -9.24
C SER A 57 11.30 -2.02 -8.66
N PHE A 58 11.57 -2.03 -7.35
CA PHE A 58 12.26 -0.96 -6.65
C PHE A 58 13.70 -0.75 -7.15
N ILE A 59 14.46 -1.83 -7.37
CA ILE A 59 15.82 -1.75 -7.91
C ILE A 59 15.80 -1.15 -9.33
N ILE A 60 14.86 -1.58 -10.18
CA ILE A 60 14.73 -1.06 -11.55
C ILE A 60 14.38 0.43 -11.54
N ILE A 61 13.54 0.89 -10.60
CA ILE A 61 13.23 2.32 -10.43
C ILE A 61 14.51 3.10 -10.08
N ILE A 62 15.31 2.63 -9.13
CA ILE A 62 16.56 3.31 -8.74
C ILE A 62 17.53 3.40 -9.93
N ILE A 63 17.73 2.28 -10.64
CA ILE A 63 18.59 2.24 -11.83
C ILE A 63 18.07 3.21 -12.90
N GLY A 64 16.76 3.21 -13.15
CA GLY A 64 16.14 4.12 -14.11
C GLY A 64 16.34 5.58 -13.75
N VAL A 65 16.18 5.95 -12.48
CA VAL A 65 16.43 7.32 -12.01
C VAL A 65 17.90 7.73 -12.22
N ILE A 66 18.85 6.84 -11.90
CA ILE A 66 20.28 7.09 -12.12
C ILE A 66 20.58 7.31 -13.61
N ILE A 67 20.05 6.46 -14.48
CA ILE A 67 20.24 6.57 -15.95
C ILE A 67 19.70 7.92 -16.44
N ILE A 68 18.47 8.28 -16.07
CA ILE A 68 17.85 9.55 -16.49
C ILE A 68 18.65 10.75 -15.96
N PHE A 69 19.18 10.68 -14.75
CA PHE A 69 20.00 11.74 -14.16
C PHE A 69 21.33 11.93 -14.92
N ILE A 70 22.05 10.84 -15.25
CA ILE A 70 23.28 10.89 -16.04
C ILE A 70 23.01 11.45 -17.44
N LEU A 71 21.90 11.02 -18.07
CA LEU A 71 21.47 11.53 -19.37
C LEU A 71 21.17 13.03 -19.31
N ALA A 72 20.48 13.50 -18.26
CA ALA A 72 20.17 14.91 -18.08
C ALA A 72 21.43 15.79 -17.92
N ILE A 73 22.40 15.36 -17.11
CA ILE A 73 23.69 16.08 -16.96
C ILE A 73 24.43 16.16 -18.29
N SER A 74 24.53 15.03 -19.00
CA SER A 74 25.22 14.96 -20.29
C SER A 74 24.56 15.88 -21.32
N PHE A 75 23.23 15.95 -21.29
CA PHE A 75 22.43 16.79 -22.17
C PHE A 75 22.58 18.29 -21.89
N ILE A 76 22.59 18.70 -20.62
CA ILE A 76 22.85 20.11 -20.24
C ILE A 76 24.21 20.56 -20.79
N GLY A 77 25.25 19.73 -20.63
CA GLY A 77 26.58 20.01 -21.18
C GLY A 77 26.63 20.01 -22.71
N ALA A 78 25.77 19.26 -23.39
CA ALA A 78 25.63 19.30 -24.85
C ALA A 78 24.94 20.59 -25.33
N ILE A 79 23.87 21.02 -24.65
CA ILE A 79 23.18 22.28 -24.96
C ILE A 79 24.11 23.48 -24.80
N MET A 80 24.86 23.56 -23.71
CA MET A 80 25.75 24.69 -23.45
C MET A 80 26.84 24.87 -24.52
N ARG A 81 27.16 23.81 -25.28
CA ARG A 81 28.18 23.82 -26.35
C ARG A 81 27.59 23.97 -27.76
N ALA A 82 26.27 23.86 -27.90
CA ALA A 82 25.63 23.82 -29.21
C ALA A 82 25.29 25.23 -29.71
N ASP A 83 25.48 25.47 -31.01
CA ASP A 83 24.86 26.60 -31.71
C ASP A 83 23.32 26.54 -31.54
N PRO A 84 22.61 27.68 -31.36
CA PRO A 84 21.15 27.73 -31.25
C PRO A 84 20.37 26.84 -32.23
N ARG A 85 20.81 26.72 -33.49
CA ARG A 85 20.12 25.88 -34.49
C ARG A 85 20.27 24.39 -34.18
N ASN A 86 21.44 23.98 -33.68
CA ASN A 86 21.71 22.60 -33.28
C ASN A 86 21.12 22.28 -31.90
N ALA A 87 21.00 23.26 -31.01
CA ALA A 87 20.41 23.11 -29.69
C ALA A 87 18.96 22.59 -29.78
N ASN A 88 18.12 23.15 -30.66
CA ASN A 88 16.75 22.68 -30.86
C ASN A 88 16.67 21.22 -31.34
N ARG A 89 17.56 20.81 -32.25
CA ARG A 89 17.63 19.41 -32.71
C ARG A 89 18.05 18.48 -31.59
N LEU A 90 19.04 18.86 -30.80
CA LEU A 90 19.48 18.11 -29.62
C LEU A 90 18.35 17.98 -28.59
N ILE A 91 17.61 19.07 -28.34
CA ILE A 91 16.48 19.08 -27.41
C ILE A 91 15.42 18.06 -27.82
N ASN A 92 15.02 18.08 -29.08
CA ASN A 92 14.00 17.16 -29.58
C ASN A 92 14.49 15.70 -29.56
N ALA A 93 15.74 15.44 -29.97
CA ALA A 93 16.33 14.11 -29.94
C ALA A 93 16.46 13.56 -28.52
N PHE A 94 16.93 14.39 -27.58
CA PHE A 94 17.04 14.03 -26.18
C PHE A 94 15.66 13.72 -25.58
N SER A 95 14.69 14.63 -25.77
CA SER A 95 13.32 14.45 -25.28
C SER A 95 12.70 13.14 -25.75
N LEU A 96 12.82 12.83 -27.05
CA LEU A 96 12.34 11.57 -27.62
C LEU A 96 13.07 10.36 -27.01
N SER A 97 14.40 10.41 -26.92
CA SER A 97 15.20 9.31 -26.36
C SER A 97 14.84 9.03 -24.89
N THR A 98 14.71 10.07 -24.07
CA THR A 98 14.34 9.94 -22.66
C THR A 98 12.90 9.44 -22.49
N SER A 99 11.99 9.83 -23.38
CA SER A 99 10.60 9.36 -23.36
C SER A 99 10.51 7.88 -23.69
N ILE A 100 11.30 7.39 -24.66
CA ILE A 100 11.36 5.96 -25.02
C ILE A 100 11.96 5.15 -23.87
N ILE A 101 13.12 5.55 -23.34
CA ILE A 101 13.80 4.86 -22.25
C ILE A 101 12.90 4.85 -21.00
N GLY A 102 12.34 6.00 -20.63
CA GLY A 102 11.42 6.14 -19.51
C GLY A 102 10.15 5.30 -19.69
N GLY A 103 9.59 5.24 -20.90
CA GLY A 103 8.44 4.42 -21.24
C GLY A 103 8.73 2.92 -21.06
N ILE A 104 9.85 2.43 -21.59
CA ILE A 104 10.27 1.02 -21.44
C ILE A 104 10.44 0.65 -19.96
N ILE A 105 11.18 1.47 -19.20
CA ILE A 105 11.38 1.25 -17.76
C ILE A 105 10.04 1.28 -17.03
N GLY A 106 9.18 2.26 -17.34
CA GLY A 106 7.85 2.41 -16.76
C GLY A 106 6.95 1.19 -17.00
N ILE A 107 6.97 0.62 -18.21
CA ILE A 107 6.22 -0.60 -18.54
C ILE A 107 6.72 -1.78 -17.71
N ILE A 108 8.04 -2.01 -17.66
CA ILE A 108 8.63 -3.11 -16.89
C ILE A 108 8.27 -2.98 -15.41
N VAL A 109 8.43 -1.79 -14.84
CA VAL A 109 8.07 -1.48 -13.45
C VAL A 109 6.57 -1.70 -13.21
N GLY A 110 5.71 -1.22 -14.12
CA GLY A 110 4.26 -1.39 -14.03
C GLY A 110 3.84 -2.85 -14.01
N ILE A 111 4.44 -3.70 -14.86
CA ILE A 111 4.18 -5.14 -14.87
C ILE A 111 4.57 -5.76 -13.53
N LEU A 112 5.76 -5.45 -13.01
CA LEU A 112 6.23 -5.98 -11.74
C LEU A 112 5.36 -5.53 -10.56
N GLN A 113 4.92 -4.27 -10.54
CA GLN A 113 4.02 -3.77 -9.50
C GLN A 113 2.62 -4.41 -9.60
N TYR A 114 2.08 -4.58 -10.80
CA TYR A 114 0.84 -5.33 -11.00
C TYR A 114 0.96 -6.76 -10.45
N LEU A 115 2.03 -7.49 -10.82
CA LEU A 115 2.28 -8.83 -10.31
C LEU A 115 2.45 -8.85 -8.79
N THR A 116 3.11 -7.84 -8.23
CA THR A 116 3.27 -7.66 -6.80
C THR A 116 1.90 -7.63 -6.12
N TRP A 117 1.04 -6.66 -6.45
CA TRP A 117 -0.26 -6.53 -5.79
C TRP A 117 -1.22 -7.69 -6.08
N LYS A 118 -1.13 -8.30 -7.27
CA LYS A 118 -1.88 -9.52 -7.60
C LYS A 118 -1.53 -10.67 -6.65
N ASN A 119 -0.24 -10.89 -6.39
CA ASN A 119 0.19 -11.94 -5.44
C ASN A 119 -0.26 -11.63 -4.00
N LEU A 120 -0.23 -10.37 -3.58
CA LEU A 120 -0.78 -10.00 -2.26
C LEU A 120 -2.28 -10.28 -2.17
N ASN A 121 -3.03 -9.97 -3.22
CA ASN A 121 -4.46 -10.23 -3.27
C ASN A 121 -4.76 -11.74 -3.18
N LEU A 122 -4.05 -12.55 -3.97
CA LEU A 122 -4.17 -14.00 -3.92
C LEU A 122 -3.84 -14.57 -2.54
N PHE A 123 -2.83 -14.01 -1.86
CA PHE A 123 -2.53 -14.38 -0.47
C PHE A 123 -3.74 -14.15 0.45
N PHE A 124 -4.36 -12.98 0.42
CA PHE A 124 -5.52 -12.70 1.28
C PHE A 124 -6.75 -13.52 0.90
N GLU A 125 -6.98 -13.78 -0.38
CA GLU A 125 -8.09 -14.63 -0.85
C GLU A 125 -7.94 -16.08 -0.36
N GLN A 126 -6.74 -16.65 -0.50
CA GLN A 126 -6.46 -18.04 -0.11
C GLN A 126 -6.38 -18.23 1.41
N ASN A 127 -6.00 -17.19 2.16
CA ASN A 127 -5.81 -17.27 3.61
C ASN A 127 -6.89 -16.49 4.36
N ARG A 128 -8.08 -16.33 3.76
CA ARG A 128 -9.19 -15.55 4.33
C ARG A 128 -9.54 -15.99 5.76
N SER A 129 -9.52 -17.29 6.02
CA SER A 129 -9.81 -17.90 7.33
C SER A 129 -8.82 -17.56 8.43
N MET A 130 -7.62 -17.05 8.10
CA MET A 130 -6.61 -16.62 9.08
C MET A 130 -6.91 -15.25 9.70
N PHE A 131 -7.91 -14.53 9.18
CA PHE A 131 -8.24 -13.17 9.60
C PHE A 131 -9.73 -13.06 9.94
N PRO A 132 -10.11 -12.16 10.85
CA PRO A 132 -11.50 -11.75 11.00
C PRO A 132 -12.10 -11.31 9.65
N ASP A 133 -13.37 -11.64 9.40
CA ASP A 133 -14.04 -11.41 8.11
C ASP A 133 -13.94 -9.96 7.62
N TYR A 134 -14.10 -9.00 8.52
CA TYR A 134 -14.02 -7.58 8.17
C TYR A 134 -12.61 -7.16 7.74
N ILE A 135 -11.56 -7.78 8.31
CA ILE A 135 -10.16 -7.49 8.00
C ILE A 135 -9.78 -8.13 6.66
N SER A 136 -10.11 -9.41 6.45
CA SER A 136 -9.83 -10.07 5.19
C SER A 136 -10.57 -9.41 4.03
N ALA A 137 -11.85 -9.06 4.20
CA ALA A 137 -12.61 -8.33 3.18
C ALA A 137 -11.99 -6.96 2.84
N ALA A 138 -11.57 -6.20 3.86
CA ALA A 138 -10.88 -4.93 3.65
C ALA A 138 -9.54 -5.12 2.93
N ALA A 139 -8.76 -6.12 3.33
CA ALA A 139 -7.45 -6.43 2.75
C ALA A 139 -7.56 -6.84 1.28
N ILE A 140 -8.45 -7.78 0.95
CA ILE A 140 -8.74 -8.22 -0.43
C ILE A 140 -9.19 -7.03 -1.28
N ASN A 141 -10.13 -6.22 -0.77
CA ASN A 141 -10.60 -5.06 -1.53
C ASN A 141 -9.48 -4.02 -1.75
N GLY A 142 -8.64 -3.79 -0.74
CA GLY A 142 -7.49 -2.90 -0.83
C GLY A 142 -6.46 -3.37 -1.84
N SER A 143 -6.03 -4.63 -1.77
CA SER A 143 -5.07 -5.22 -2.72
C SER A 143 -5.62 -5.29 -4.14
N LYS A 144 -6.92 -5.56 -4.33
CA LYS A 144 -7.57 -5.51 -5.64
C LYS A 144 -7.58 -4.11 -6.24
N LYS A 145 -7.86 -3.08 -5.43
CA LYS A 145 -7.78 -1.68 -5.87
C LYS A 145 -6.35 -1.29 -6.29
N LEU A 146 -5.34 -1.72 -5.54
CA LEU A 146 -3.93 -1.49 -5.90
C LEU A 146 -3.55 -2.21 -7.19
N THR A 147 -4.00 -3.46 -7.38
CA THR A 147 -3.79 -4.23 -8.60
C THR A 147 -4.39 -3.51 -9.81
N ASN A 148 -5.63 -3.04 -9.69
CA ASN A 148 -6.31 -2.28 -10.75
C ASN A 148 -5.63 -0.92 -10.99
N ALA A 149 -5.16 -0.25 -9.95
CA ALA A 149 -4.41 1.00 -10.07
C ALA A 149 -3.12 0.79 -10.89
N MET A 150 -2.36 -0.28 -10.63
CA MET A 150 -1.14 -0.57 -11.39
C MET A 150 -1.43 -0.97 -12.82
N LEU A 151 -2.51 -1.72 -13.07
CA LEU A 151 -2.94 -2.03 -14.43
C LEU A 151 -3.32 -0.75 -15.20
N LEU A 152 -4.09 0.13 -14.57
CA LEU A 152 -4.46 1.42 -15.15
C LEU A 152 -3.23 2.32 -15.37
N GLY A 153 -2.27 2.29 -14.44
CA GLY A 153 -1.00 3.00 -14.57
C GLY A 153 -0.15 2.47 -15.73
N LEU A 154 -0.13 1.16 -15.95
CA LEU A 154 0.53 0.54 -17.09
C LEU A 154 -0.10 1.02 -18.40
N ILE A 155 -1.43 0.95 -18.52
CA ILE A 155 -2.16 1.45 -19.70
C ILE A 155 -1.91 2.96 -19.89
N GLY A 156 -1.99 3.72 -18.80
CA GLY A 156 -1.75 5.17 -18.79
C GLY A 156 -0.33 5.54 -19.19
N SER A 157 0.67 4.72 -18.86
CA SER A 157 2.06 4.95 -19.25
C SER A 157 2.25 4.81 -20.77
N ILE A 158 1.58 3.83 -21.39
CA ILE A 158 1.61 3.63 -22.85
C ILE A 158 0.89 4.78 -23.55
N ILE A 159 -0.31 5.15 -23.08
CA ILE A 159 -1.10 6.25 -23.64
C ILE A 159 -0.40 7.60 -23.44
N GLY A 160 0.19 7.82 -22.27
CA GLY A 160 0.82 9.08 -21.87
C GLY A 160 2.01 9.47 -22.75
N VAL A 161 2.75 8.49 -23.28
CA VAL A 161 3.83 8.73 -24.24
C VAL A 161 3.32 9.43 -25.51
N PHE A 162 2.08 9.17 -25.92
CA PHE A 162 1.49 9.76 -27.13
C PHE A 162 0.56 10.93 -26.86
N LEU A 163 -0.17 10.91 -25.73
CA LEU A 163 -1.31 11.78 -25.46
C LEU A 163 -1.13 12.68 -24.23
N GLY A 164 0.11 12.83 -23.73
CA GLY A 164 0.54 13.82 -22.72
C GLY A 164 -0.48 14.13 -21.61
N ILE A 165 -1.37 15.10 -21.85
CA ILE A 165 -2.46 15.52 -20.95
C ILE A 165 -3.34 14.34 -20.50
N VAL A 166 -3.71 13.43 -21.41
CA VAL A 166 -4.53 12.26 -21.08
C VAL A 166 -3.79 11.34 -20.12
N GLY A 167 -2.49 11.13 -20.35
CA GLY A 167 -1.63 10.35 -19.45
C GLY A 167 -1.55 10.97 -18.06
N PHE A 168 -1.46 12.31 -17.98
CA PHE A 168 -1.45 13.02 -16.70
C PHE A 168 -2.74 12.83 -15.90
N ILE A 169 -3.92 12.93 -16.56
CA ILE A 169 -5.21 12.70 -15.91
C ILE A 169 -5.31 11.25 -15.39
N ILE A 170 -4.89 10.26 -16.20
CA ILE A 170 -4.84 8.86 -15.77
C ILE A 170 -3.91 8.70 -14.56
N GLY A 171 -2.76 9.37 -14.55
CA GLY A 171 -1.84 9.38 -13.41
C GLY A 171 -2.48 9.84 -12.10
N ILE A 172 -3.29 10.90 -12.14
CA ILE A 172 -4.05 11.37 -10.97
C ILE A 172 -5.02 10.30 -10.48
N ILE A 173 -5.77 9.67 -11.38
CA ILE A 173 -6.73 8.61 -11.03
C ILE A 173 -6.00 7.42 -10.39
N VAL A 174 -4.87 7.00 -10.95
CA VAL A 174 -4.03 5.93 -10.41
C VAL A 174 -3.56 6.28 -8.99
N TRP A 175 -3.11 7.51 -8.77
CA TRP A 175 -2.67 7.96 -7.44
C TRP A 175 -3.79 7.90 -6.40
N ILE A 176 -5.00 8.36 -6.75
CA ILE A 176 -6.19 8.28 -5.89
C ILE A 176 -6.53 6.82 -5.56
N LEU A 177 -6.52 5.92 -6.55
CA LEU A 177 -6.78 4.51 -6.34
C LEU A 177 -5.74 3.85 -5.42
N CYS A 178 -4.47 4.24 -5.55
CA CYS A 178 -3.41 3.78 -4.67
C CYS A 178 -3.65 4.21 -3.23
N ILE A 179 -4.01 5.48 -3.00
CA ILE A 179 -4.33 6.00 -1.67
C ILE A 179 -5.46 5.19 -1.03
N ILE A 180 -6.58 5.00 -1.75
CA ILE A 180 -7.71 4.22 -1.24
C ILE A 180 -7.28 2.78 -0.91
N GLY A 181 -6.48 2.17 -1.78
CA GLY A 181 -5.95 0.83 -1.57
C GLY A 181 -5.07 0.72 -0.32
N TYR A 182 -4.15 1.66 -0.13
CA TYR A 182 -3.29 1.72 1.06
C TYR A 182 -4.09 1.95 2.34
N PHE A 183 -5.07 2.85 2.34
CA PHE A 183 -5.94 3.05 3.51
C PHE A 183 -6.69 1.78 3.89
N LYS A 184 -7.22 1.03 2.91
CA LYS A 184 -7.89 -0.24 3.17
C LYS A 184 -6.94 -1.30 3.74
N LEU A 185 -5.71 -1.38 3.24
CA LEU A 185 -4.68 -2.25 3.82
C LEU A 185 -4.24 -1.80 5.22
N GLY A 186 -4.33 -0.50 5.52
CA GLY A 186 -4.05 0.06 6.85
C GLY A 186 -4.91 -0.54 7.97
N ASN A 187 -6.09 -1.09 7.65
CA ASN A 187 -6.94 -1.79 8.62
C ASN A 187 -6.28 -3.04 9.21
N LEU A 188 -5.24 -3.60 8.57
CA LEU A 188 -4.45 -4.71 9.10
C LEU A 188 -3.77 -4.36 10.43
N ARG A 189 -3.54 -3.08 10.74
CA ARG A 189 -2.98 -2.64 12.04
C ARG A 189 -3.86 -3.05 13.22
N ASN A 190 -5.15 -3.26 13.00
CA ASN A 190 -6.09 -3.65 14.04
C ASN A 190 -5.84 -5.10 14.51
N LEU A 191 -5.19 -5.94 13.70
CA LEU A 191 -4.77 -7.29 14.10
C LEU A 191 -3.79 -7.27 15.29
N THR A 192 -2.95 -6.24 15.37
CA THR A 192 -1.97 -6.07 16.46
C THR A 192 -2.60 -5.62 17.78
N ILE A 193 -3.78 -5.01 17.73
CA ILE A 193 -4.46 -4.44 18.89
C ILE A 193 -5.36 -5.50 19.57
N SER A 194 -5.85 -6.47 18.80
CA SER A 194 -6.67 -7.57 19.29
C SER A 194 -5.87 -8.67 20.00
N GLY A 195 -4.93 -8.34 20.88
CA GLY A 195 -4.16 -9.28 21.71
C GLY A 195 -5.00 -10.19 22.63
N THR A 196 -6.32 -10.17 22.52
CA THR A 196 -7.19 -11.22 23.03
C THR A 196 -6.97 -12.49 22.20
N PRO A 197 -6.72 -13.65 22.85
CA PRO A 197 -6.67 -14.92 22.12
C PRO A 197 -7.95 -15.04 21.34
N ILE A 198 -7.83 -15.29 20.03
CA ILE A 198 -8.93 -15.73 19.20
C ILE A 198 -9.37 -17.04 19.82
N SER A 199 -10.33 -16.95 20.75
CA SER A 199 -11.08 -18.10 21.24
C SER A 199 -11.58 -18.75 19.99
N LYS A 200 -11.03 -19.93 19.68
CA LYS A 200 -11.51 -20.80 18.62
C LYS A 200 -13.03 -20.76 18.74
N SER A 201 -13.68 -20.26 17.70
CA SER A 201 -15.10 -20.53 17.51
C SER A 201 -15.17 -22.03 17.25
N THR A 202 -15.19 -22.77 18.35
CA THR A 202 -15.58 -24.17 18.34
C THR A 202 -17.02 -24.11 17.92
N VAL A 203 -17.31 -24.53 16.70
CA VAL A 203 -18.65 -24.89 16.27
C VAL A 203 -19.09 -25.95 17.27
N GLN A 204 -19.79 -25.50 18.31
CA GLN A 204 -20.39 -26.36 19.30
C GLN A 204 -21.51 -27.12 18.57
N PRO A 205 -21.45 -28.46 18.49
CA PRO A 205 -22.57 -29.23 17.97
C PRO A 205 -23.82 -28.86 18.75
N ALA A 206 -24.91 -28.59 18.01
CA ALA A 206 -26.21 -28.26 18.58
C ALA A 206 -26.56 -29.24 19.71
N PRO A 207 -26.76 -28.77 20.96
CA PRO A 207 -27.26 -29.62 22.02
C PRO A 207 -28.69 -30.03 21.70
N ALA A 208 -28.96 -31.34 21.75
CA ALA A 208 -30.31 -31.88 21.74
C ALA A 208 -31.12 -31.30 22.94
N PRO A 209 -32.45 -31.18 22.82
CA PRO A 209 -33.29 -30.58 23.86
C PRO A 209 -33.29 -31.46 25.12
N ILE A 210 -32.85 -30.91 26.24
CA ILE A 210 -33.06 -31.52 27.57
C ILE A 210 -33.64 -30.45 28.49
N GLU A 211 -34.70 -30.86 29.16
CA GLU A 211 -35.67 -30.11 29.93
C GLU A 211 -35.08 -29.36 31.15
N ALA A 212 -35.80 -28.31 31.55
CA ALA A 212 -35.47 -27.39 32.64
C ALA A 212 -35.41 -28.08 34.02
N PRO A 213 -34.58 -27.55 34.93
CA PRO A 213 -35.18 -26.97 36.14
C PRO A 213 -34.76 -25.50 36.36
N THR A 214 -35.77 -24.73 36.74
CA THR A 214 -35.75 -23.31 37.03
C THR A 214 -34.92 -23.02 38.29
N THR A 215 -33.87 -22.21 38.18
CA THR A 215 -33.35 -21.42 39.31
C THR A 215 -33.01 -20.03 38.77
N SER A 216 -33.91 -19.08 39.00
CA SER A 216 -33.74 -17.68 38.61
C SER A 216 -32.66 -17.02 39.46
N ILE A 217 -31.41 -17.12 39.02
CA ILE A 217 -30.35 -16.23 39.50
C ILE A 217 -30.52 -14.93 38.71
N THR A 218 -31.02 -13.88 39.37
CA THR A 218 -31.09 -12.52 38.83
C THR A 218 -29.68 -12.08 38.45
N LYS A 219 -29.32 -12.19 37.17
CA LYS A 219 -28.04 -11.70 36.64
C LYS A 219 -28.00 -10.19 36.82
N LYS A 220 -27.12 -9.72 37.70
CA LYS A 220 -26.81 -8.29 37.84
C LYS A 220 -25.76 -7.91 36.78
N PHE A 221 -25.76 -6.66 36.35
CA PHE A 221 -24.80 -6.12 35.37
C PHE A 221 -24.02 -4.97 36.01
N CYS A 222 -22.76 -4.80 35.62
CA CYS A 222 -21.94 -3.68 36.07
C CYS A 222 -22.48 -2.35 35.49
N PRO A 223 -22.75 -1.31 36.31
CA PRO A 223 -23.28 -0.03 35.84
C PRO A 223 -22.30 0.76 34.98
N ASN A 224 -20.99 0.50 35.09
CA ASN A 224 -19.95 1.24 34.37
C ASN A 224 -19.62 0.66 32.99
N CYS A 225 -19.66 -0.68 32.83
CA CYS A 225 -19.26 -1.33 31.57
C CYS A 225 -20.26 -2.33 31.00
N GLY A 226 -21.33 -2.66 31.72
CA GLY A 226 -22.37 -3.59 31.27
C GLY A 226 -21.97 -5.07 31.27
N SER A 227 -20.83 -5.45 31.86
CA SER A 227 -20.46 -6.86 32.00
C SER A 227 -21.38 -7.58 33.00
N PRO A 228 -21.73 -8.86 32.77
CA PRO A 228 -22.48 -9.65 33.74
C PRO A 228 -21.62 -9.90 34.99
N ILE A 229 -22.21 -9.78 36.17
CA ILE A 229 -21.53 -10.03 37.46
C ILE A 229 -22.20 -11.18 38.20
N THR A 230 -21.39 -11.96 38.92
CA THR A 230 -21.88 -13.14 39.67
C THR A 230 -22.47 -12.78 41.03
N GLY A 231 -22.38 -11.51 41.44
CA GLY A 231 -23.09 -10.93 42.58
C GLY A 231 -22.37 -11.03 43.93
N THR A 232 -21.19 -11.68 43.99
CA THR A 232 -20.36 -11.80 45.20
C THR A 232 -19.05 -10.99 45.12
N GLU A 233 -18.81 -10.31 44.00
CA GLU A 233 -17.58 -9.57 43.70
C GLU A 233 -17.66 -8.13 44.22
N LYS A 234 -16.63 -7.62 44.92
CA LYS A 234 -16.55 -6.19 45.30
C LYS A 234 -16.19 -5.26 44.12
N TYR A 235 -15.52 -5.82 43.11
CA TYR A 235 -15.03 -5.07 41.96
C TYR A 235 -15.39 -5.82 40.67
N CYS A 236 -15.66 -5.07 39.62
CA CYS A 236 -15.92 -5.63 38.29
C CYS A 236 -14.64 -6.23 37.71
N SER A 237 -14.67 -7.53 37.39
CA SER A 237 -13.56 -8.25 36.74
C SER A 237 -13.21 -7.76 35.33
N ALA A 238 -14.11 -7.02 34.66
CA ALA A 238 -13.87 -6.49 33.31
C ALA A 238 -13.24 -5.09 33.30
N CYS A 239 -13.66 -4.19 34.19
CA CYS A 239 -13.22 -2.77 34.17
C CYS A 239 -12.63 -2.26 35.49
N GLY A 240 -12.64 -3.05 36.57
CA GLY A 240 -12.05 -2.70 37.86
C GLY A 240 -12.85 -1.72 38.72
N SER A 241 -14.04 -1.28 38.28
CA SER A 241 -14.91 -0.41 39.10
C SER A 241 -15.52 -1.15 40.28
N GLU A 242 -15.71 -0.46 41.40
CA GLU A 242 -16.47 -0.94 42.56
C GLU A 242 -17.96 -1.13 42.21
N LEU A 243 -18.57 -2.23 42.68
CA LEU A 243 -19.92 -2.69 42.30
C LEU A 243 -21.00 -2.36 43.34
#